data_AF-A0A3T0JW13-F1
#
_entry.id   AF-A0A3T0JW13-F1
#
_cell.length_a   1.000
_cell.length_b   1.000
_cell.length_c   1.000
_cell.angle_alpha   90.00
_cell.angle_beta   90.00
_cell.angle_gamma   90.00
#
_symmetry.space_group_name_H-M   'P 1'
#
loop_
_entity.id
_entity.type
_entity.pdbx_description
1 polymer ?
#
loop_
_entity_poly.entity_id
_entity_poly.type
_entity_poly.pdbx_seq_one_letter_code
_entity_poly.pdbx_strand_id
1 'polypeptide(L)'
;MKIIAFLAIYLAGGIALFPFLDLFRPVGISLDQFYSEFYLSSGADVAQRLSLSFIYASVFHLGWAALFSESAKSWVYTTNIKDLCYLALRCLSYFCISLMTLGLVGKSAQKVPATEFHQYFHFLVICMLAGVWAWELKNFLIAVIHYTARKITRTAK
;
A
#
# COMPACT_ATOMS: atom_id res chain seq x y z
N MET A 1 22.39 8.14 4.20
CA MET A 1 22.61 7.12 3.13
C MET A 1 21.42 6.19 2.91
N LYS A 2 20.84 5.56 3.94
CA LYS A 2 19.71 4.61 3.76
C LYS A 2 18.46 5.19 3.07
N ILE A 3 18.10 6.45 3.38
CA ILE A 3 16.90 7.12 2.80
C ILE A 3 17.08 7.45 1.32
N ILE A 4 18.28 7.91 0.91
CA ILE A 4 18.57 8.22 -0.49
C ILE A 4 18.54 6.94 -1.33
N ALA A 5 19.13 5.85 -0.82
CA ALA A 5 19.07 4.55 -1.48
C ALA A 5 17.63 4.03 -1.58
N PHE A 6 16.84 4.15 -0.51
CA PHE A 6 15.41 3.81 -0.53
C PHE A 6 14.65 4.55 -1.64
N LEU A 7 14.79 5.88 -1.68
CA LEU A 7 14.12 6.71 -2.69
C LEU A 7 14.60 6.37 -4.10
N ALA A 8 15.90 6.18 -4.30
CA ALA A 8 16.47 5.85 -5.61
C ALA A 8 15.95 4.50 -6.14
N ILE A 9 15.94 3.47 -5.28
CA ILE A 9 15.44 2.13 -5.66
C ILE A 9 13.92 2.19 -5.92
N TYR A 10 13.17 2.91 -5.08
CA TYR A 10 11.73 3.10 -5.26
C TYR A 10 11.41 3.77 -6.60
N LEU A 11 12.08 4.88 -6.91
CA LEU A 11 11.82 5.61 -8.14
C LEU A 11 12.28 4.80 -9.37
N ALA A 12 13.44 4.15 -9.30
CA ALA A 12 13.93 3.33 -10.41
C ALA A 12 12.98 2.15 -10.71
N GLY A 13 12.53 1.44 -9.67
CA GLY A 13 11.59 0.33 -9.82
C GLY A 13 10.22 0.81 -10.32
N GLY A 14 9.70 1.92 -9.80
CA GLY A 14 8.44 2.50 -10.25
C GLY A 14 8.50 2.94 -11.71
N ILE A 15 9.52 3.69 -12.10
CA ILE A 15 9.70 4.13 -13.50
C ILE A 15 9.78 2.92 -14.44
N ALA A 16 10.49 1.86 -14.05
CA ALA A 16 10.59 0.64 -14.84
C ALA A 16 9.24 -0.10 -15.05
N LEU A 17 8.23 0.18 -14.22
CA LEU A 17 6.88 -0.38 -14.36
C LEU A 17 6.00 0.39 -15.35
N PHE A 18 6.36 1.62 -15.73
CA PHE A 18 5.54 2.44 -16.63
C PHE A 18 5.20 1.76 -17.97
N PRO A 19 6.12 1.03 -18.65
CA PRO A 19 5.79 0.32 -19.89
C PRO A 19 4.73 -0.78 -19.73
N PHE A 20 4.47 -1.25 -18.51
CA PHE A 20 3.50 -2.30 -18.20
C PHE A 20 2.13 -1.73 -17.80
N LEU A 21 1.92 -0.42 -17.98
CA LEU A 21 0.70 0.25 -17.57
C LEU A 21 -0.55 -0.49 -18.08
N ASP A 22 -0.58 -0.84 -19.36
CA ASP A 22 -1.75 -1.41 -20.03
C ASP A 22 -2.23 -2.73 -19.44
N LEU A 23 -1.34 -3.50 -18.81
CA LEU A 23 -1.69 -4.73 -18.09
C LEU A 23 -2.59 -4.46 -16.87
N PHE A 24 -2.54 -3.23 -16.34
CA PHE A 24 -3.33 -2.80 -15.18
C PHE A 24 -4.65 -2.12 -15.54
N ARG A 25 -5.01 -2.03 -16.82
CA ARG A 25 -6.28 -1.43 -17.25
C ARG A 25 -7.52 -2.02 -16.56
N PRO A 26 -7.65 -3.35 -16.38
CA PRO A 26 -8.77 -3.93 -15.66
C PRO A 26 -8.85 -3.43 -14.20
N VAL A 27 -7.70 -3.30 -13.54
CA VAL A 27 -7.62 -2.80 -12.16
C VAL A 27 -8.07 -1.33 -12.10
N GLY A 28 -7.65 -0.52 -13.06
CA GLY A 28 -8.09 0.87 -13.19
C GLY A 28 -9.60 1.01 -13.37
N ILE A 29 -10.21 0.18 -14.22
CA ILE A 29 -11.66 0.16 -14.41
C ILE A 29 -12.38 -0.21 -13.10
N SER A 30 -11.96 -1.27 -12.42
CA SER A 30 -12.56 -1.68 -11.16
C SER A 30 -12.42 -0.61 -10.08
N LEU A 31 -11.27 0.06 -10.01
CA LEU A 31 -11.04 1.13 -9.04
C LEU A 31 -11.90 2.37 -9.35
N ASP A 32 -12.04 2.73 -10.63
CA ASP A 32 -12.88 3.86 -11.03
C ASP A 32 -14.38 3.60 -10.76
N GLN A 33 -14.84 2.36 -11.00
CA GLN A 33 -16.18 1.91 -10.63
C GLN A 33 -16.40 1.99 -9.12
N PHE A 34 -15.46 1.48 -8.32
CA PHE A 34 -15.51 1.60 -6.86
C PHE A 34 -15.62 3.07 -6.44
N TYR A 35 -14.80 3.96 -7.02
CA TYR A 35 -14.85 5.38 -6.68
C TYR A 35 -16.07 6.13 -7.21
N SER A 36 -16.78 5.62 -8.22
CA SER A 36 -18.02 6.25 -8.68
C SER A 36 -19.10 6.28 -7.60
N GLU A 37 -19.16 5.25 -6.75
CA GLU A 37 -20.09 5.16 -5.61
C GLU A 37 -19.83 6.25 -4.55
N PHE A 38 -18.61 6.80 -4.52
CA PHE A 38 -18.18 7.82 -3.58
C PHE A 38 -17.98 9.20 -4.23
N TYR A 39 -18.41 9.39 -5.48
CA TYR A 39 -18.18 10.60 -6.26
C TYR A 39 -16.69 10.98 -6.40
N LEU A 40 -15.79 9.99 -6.39
CA LEU A 40 -14.34 10.14 -6.52
C LEU A 40 -13.79 9.60 -7.85
N SER A 41 -14.66 9.15 -8.76
CA SER A 41 -14.25 8.68 -10.09
C SER A 41 -13.43 9.76 -10.81
N SER A 42 -12.36 9.30 -11.46
CA SER A 42 -11.38 10.14 -12.17
C SER A 42 -11.13 9.70 -13.60
N GLY A 43 -11.83 8.65 -14.04
CA GLY A 43 -11.65 7.98 -15.33
C GLY A 43 -10.67 6.81 -15.22
N ALA A 44 -10.94 5.75 -16.00
CA ALA A 44 -10.21 4.50 -15.97
C ALA A 44 -8.69 4.66 -16.19
N ASP A 45 -8.25 5.56 -17.07
CA ASP A 45 -6.82 5.74 -17.37
C ASP A 45 -6.07 6.39 -16.19
N VAL A 46 -6.70 7.35 -15.51
CA VAL A 46 -6.15 7.99 -14.30
C VAL A 46 -6.13 6.97 -13.16
N ALA A 47 -7.24 6.25 -12.97
CA ALA A 47 -7.37 5.21 -11.96
C ALA A 47 -6.38 4.06 -12.19
N GLN A 48 -6.07 3.70 -13.43
CA GLN A 48 -5.07 2.70 -13.80
C GLN A 48 -3.66 3.13 -13.37
N ARG A 49 -3.25 4.36 -13.68
CA ARG A 49 -1.96 4.92 -13.26
C ARG A 49 -1.84 5.00 -11.74
N LEU A 50 -2.91 5.41 -11.06
CA LEU A 50 -3.00 5.42 -9.60
C LEU A 50 -2.88 4.01 -9.01
N SER A 51 -3.62 3.05 -9.57
CA SER A 51 -3.64 1.67 -9.11
C SER A 51 -2.24 1.06 -9.16
N LEU A 52 -1.57 1.17 -10.31
CA LEU A 52 -0.22 0.64 -10.48
C LEU A 52 0.76 1.28 -9.48
N SER A 53 0.70 2.60 -9.33
CA SER A 53 1.56 3.34 -8.39
C SER A 53 1.32 2.91 -6.94
N PHE A 54 0.06 2.74 -6.54
CA PHE A 54 -0.31 2.36 -5.18
C PHE A 54 0.03 0.91 -4.84
N ILE A 55 -0.23 -0.01 -5.77
CA ILE A 55 0.13 -1.42 -5.62
C ILE A 55 1.64 -1.54 -5.51
N TYR A 56 2.38 -0.89 -6.42
CA TYR A 56 3.84 -0.85 -6.37
C TYR A 56 4.35 -0.31 -5.03
N ALA A 57 3.84 0.84 -4.58
CA ALA A 57 4.25 1.43 -3.32
C ALA A 57 3.96 0.52 -2.12
N SER A 58 2.79 -0.09 -2.08
CA SER A 58 2.41 -1.01 -1.00
C SER A 58 3.34 -2.23 -0.95
N VAL A 59 3.63 -2.83 -2.12
CA VAL A 59 4.55 -3.98 -2.23
C VAL A 59 5.97 -3.58 -1.86
N PHE A 60 6.43 -2.42 -2.34
CA PHE A 60 7.77 -1.92 -2.04
C PHE A 60 7.95 -1.66 -0.54
N HIS A 61 7.00 -0.97 0.10
CA HIS A 61 7.05 -0.73 1.54
C HIS A 61 7.01 -2.03 2.34
N LEU A 62 6.20 -3.01 1.93
CA LEU A 62 6.14 -4.31 2.58
C LEU A 62 7.45 -5.09 2.43
N GLY A 63 8.00 -5.16 1.21
CA GLY A 63 9.27 -5.83 0.92
C GLY A 63 10.45 -5.15 1.63
N TRP A 64 10.49 -3.83 1.63
CA TRP A 64 11.48 -3.06 2.36
C TRP A 64 11.40 -3.32 3.86
N ALA A 65 10.19 -3.29 4.42
CA ALA A 65 9.99 -3.57 5.83
C ALA A 65 10.35 -5.02 6.19
N ALA A 66 10.14 -5.99 5.29
CA ALA A 66 10.55 -7.38 5.51
C ALA A 66 12.08 -7.55 5.52
N LEU A 67 12.81 -6.86 4.62
CA LEU A 67 14.26 -7.01 4.48
C LEU A 67 15.06 -6.19 5.49
N PHE A 68 14.55 -5.03 5.90
CA PHE A 68 15.32 -4.04 6.66
C PHE A 68 14.71 -3.68 8.02
N SER A 69 13.58 -4.26 8.44
CA SER A 69 13.10 -4.01 9.80
C SER A 69 14.00 -4.69 10.82
N GLU A 70 14.45 -3.92 11.82
CA GLU A 70 15.18 -4.46 12.96
C GLU A 70 14.30 -5.47 13.71
N SER A 71 14.92 -6.58 14.17
CA SER A 71 14.22 -7.51 15.04
C SER A 71 13.82 -6.79 16.32
N ALA A 72 12.54 -6.89 16.71
CA ALA A 72 12.10 -6.34 17.98
C ALA A 72 12.92 -6.95 19.14
N LYS A 73 13.53 -6.11 19.98
CA LYS A 73 14.30 -6.54 21.17
C LYS A 73 13.47 -7.39 22.13
N SER A 74 12.16 -7.16 22.15
CA SER A 74 11.17 -8.05 22.77
C SER A 74 9.87 -7.98 21.96
N TRP A 75 9.34 -9.14 21.58
CA TRP A 75 7.95 -9.23 21.16
C TRP A 75 7.09 -9.46 22.39
N VAL A 76 5.94 -8.80 22.51
CA VAL A 76 5.03 -9.00 23.64
C VAL A 76 4.62 -10.47 23.68
N TYR A 77 5.07 -11.19 24.72
CA TYR A 77 4.95 -12.64 24.84
C TYR A 77 3.48 -13.12 24.90
N THR A 78 2.55 -12.19 25.07
CA THR A 78 1.11 -12.41 25.30
C THR A 78 0.23 -11.64 24.31
N THR A 79 0.49 -11.69 23.00
CA THR A 79 -0.48 -11.16 22.01
C THR A 79 -1.81 -11.92 22.17
N ASN A 80 -2.88 -11.22 22.53
CA ASN A 80 -4.21 -11.80 22.70
C ASN A 80 -5.09 -11.51 21.46
N ILE A 81 -6.31 -12.04 21.43
CA ILE A 81 -7.25 -11.81 20.30
C ILE A 81 -7.64 -10.32 20.17
N LYS A 82 -7.71 -9.57 21.29
CA LYS A 82 -8.03 -8.14 21.27
C LYS A 82 -6.93 -7.32 20.61
N ASP A 83 -5.67 -7.68 20.85
CA ASP A 83 -4.50 -7.05 20.22
C ASP A 83 -4.50 -7.30 18.71
N LEU A 84 -4.88 -8.50 18.28
CA LEU A 84 -5.06 -8.81 16.85
C LEU A 84 -6.17 -7.98 16.23
N CYS A 85 -7.34 -7.90 16.88
CA CYS A 85 -8.45 -7.08 16.40
C CYS A 85 -8.07 -5.61 16.32
N TYR A 86 -7.34 -5.09 17.32
CA TYR A 86 -6.82 -3.72 17.31
C TYR A 86 -5.87 -3.49 16.12
N LEU A 87 -4.90 -4.37 15.89
CA LEU A 87 -3.97 -4.26 14.75
C LEU A 87 -4.69 -4.38 13.40
N ALA A 88 -5.69 -5.25 13.30
CA ALA A 88 -6.51 -5.39 12.10
C ALA A 88 -7.29 -4.10 11.80
N LEU A 89 -7.99 -3.55 12.79
CA LEU A 89 -8.75 -2.30 12.65
C LEU A 89 -7.83 -1.12 12.34
N ARG A 90 -6.66 -1.05 12.98
CA ARG A 90 -5.65 -0.03 12.71
C ARG A 90 -5.17 -0.14 11.25
N CYS A 91 -4.73 -1.33 10.83
CA CYS A 91 -4.32 -1.59 9.44
C CYS A 91 -5.41 -1.20 8.43
N LEU A 92 -6.65 -1.62 8.68
CA LEU A 92 -7.80 -1.30 7.83
C LEU A 92 -8.04 0.21 7.77
N SER A 93 -7.93 0.92 8.89
CA SER A 93 -8.09 2.37 8.95
C SER A 93 -7.04 3.09 8.11
N TYR A 94 -5.76 2.72 8.23
CA TYR A 94 -4.69 3.30 7.40
C TYR A 94 -4.87 2.98 5.91
N PHE A 95 -5.31 1.77 5.59
CA PHE A 95 -5.62 1.38 4.22
C PHE A 95 -6.77 2.23 3.65
N CYS A 96 -7.87 2.39 4.39
CA CYS A 96 -9.01 3.21 3.97
C CYS A 96 -8.61 4.69 3.81
N ILE A 97 -7.83 5.25 4.73
CA ILE A 97 -7.30 6.63 4.61
C ILE A 97 -6.47 6.76 3.34
N SER A 98 -5.62 5.78 3.05
CA SER A 98 -4.80 5.75 1.83
C SER A 98 -5.68 5.72 0.59
N LEU A 99 -6.67 4.82 0.54
CA LEU A 99 -7.61 4.74 -0.58
C LEU A 99 -8.41 6.03 -0.77
N MET A 100 -8.89 6.68 0.28
CA MET A 100 -9.61 7.95 0.15
C MET A 100 -8.68 9.07 -0.36
N THR A 101 -7.45 9.12 0.13
CA THR A 101 -6.42 10.06 -0.34
C THR A 101 -6.15 9.87 -1.83
N LEU A 102 -6.05 8.61 -2.29
CA LEU A 102 -5.88 8.30 -3.70
C LEU A 102 -7.04 8.78 -4.58
N GLY A 103 -8.28 8.56 -4.14
CA GLY A 103 -9.46 9.04 -4.89
C GLY A 103 -9.47 10.56 -5.02
N LEU A 104 -9.14 11.29 -3.95
CA LEU A 104 -9.03 12.75 -3.99
C LEU A 104 -7.91 13.24 -4.92
N VAL A 105 -6.77 12.56 -4.90
CA VAL A 105 -5.62 12.86 -5.77
C VAL A 105 -5.98 12.63 -7.23
N GLY A 106 -6.64 11.51 -7.55
CA GLY A 106 -7.11 11.22 -8.91
C GLY A 106 -8.08 12.25 -9.44
N LYS A 107 -9.11 12.58 -8.64
CA LYS A 107 -10.09 13.60 -9.00
C LYS A 107 -9.46 14.99 -9.22
N SER A 108 -8.43 15.31 -8.46
CA SER A 108 -7.68 16.57 -8.63
C SER A 108 -6.81 16.55 -9.88
N ALA A 109 -6.11 15.44 -10.13
CA ALA A 109 -5.22 15.27 -11.27
C ALA A 109 -5.96 15.22 -12.62
N GLN A 110 -7.24 14.84 -12.64
CA GLN A 110 -8.08 14.92 -13.84
C GLN A 110 -8.23 16.36 -14.37
N LYS A 111 -8.11 17.36 -13.50
CA LYS A 111 -8.29 18.78 -13.86
C LYS A 111 -7.01 19.44 -14.38
N VAL A 112 -5.87 18.75 -14.35
CA VAL A 112 -4.57 19.31 -14.70
C VAL A 112 -4.08 18.66 -16.00
N PRO A 113 -3.82 19.43 -17.06
CA PRO A 113 -3.27 18.88 -18.29
C PRO A 113 -1.82 18.43 -18.03
N ALA A 114 -1.58 17.13 -18.17
CA ALA A 114 -0.26 16.53 -18.03
C ALA A 114 -0.11 15.36 -19.02
N THR A 115 1.11 15.12 -19.49
CA THR A 115 1.41 13.88 -20.22
C THR A 115 1.18 12.67 -19.32
N GLU A 116 0.89 11.50 -19.90
CA GLU A 116 0.62 10.28 -19.14
C GLU A 116 1.78 9.92 -18.19
N PHE A 117 3.02 10.06 -18.65
CA PHE A 117 4.20 9.79 -17.83
C PHE A 117 4.33 10.77 -16.67
N HIS A 118 4.11 12.07 -16.89
CA HIS A 118 4.15 13.06 -15.80
C HIS A 118 3.06 12.78 -14.76
N GLN A 119 1.85 12.43 -15.21
CA GLN A 119 0.76 12.08 -14.31
C GLN A 119 1.08 10.81 -13.51
N TYR A 120 1.62 9.78 -14.18
CA TYR A 120 2.10 8.56 -13.53
C TYR A 120 3.20 8.83 -12.49
N PHE A 121 4.22 9.59 -12.86
CA PHE A 121 5.34 9.91 -11.97
C PHE A 121 4.87 10.70 -10.74
N HIS A 122 3.95 11.63 -10.92
CA HIS A 122 3.33 12.35 -9.81
C HIS A 122 2.59 11.40 -8.86
N PHE A 123 1.83 10.45 -9.39
CA PHE A 123 1.18 9.41 -8.58
C PHE A 123 2.17 8.49 -7.90
N LEU A 124 3.28 8.14 -8.55
CA LEU A 124 4.34 7.33 -7.94
C LEU A 124 4.90 8.01 -6.68
N VAL A 125 5.14 9.32 -6.72
CA VAL A 125 5.63 10.08 -5.56
C VAL A 125 4.59 10.13 -4.44
N ILE A 126 3.33 10.42 -4.76
CA ILE A 126 2.25 10.46 -3.75
C ILE A 126 2.00 9.09 -3.13
N CYS A 127 1.99 8.04 -3.96
CA CYS A 127 1.74 6.68 -3.52
C CYS A 127 2.85 6.17 -2.60
N MET A 128 4.07 6.72 -2.66
CA MET A 128 5.13 6.42 -1.69
C MET A 128 4.68 6.72 -0.26
N LEU A 129 3.98 7.84 -0.04
CA LEU A 129 3.43 8.18 1.28
C LEU A 129 2.22 7.33 1.61
N ALA A 130 1.31 7.13 0.66
CA ALA A 130 0.12 6.30 0.87
C ALA A 130 0.50 4.85 1.20
N GLY A 131 1.53 4.29 0.55
CA GLY A 131 2.04 2.93 0.71
C GLY A 131 2.58 2.61 2.11
N VAL A 132 2.80 3.62 2.97
CA VAL A 132 3.20 3.44 4.36
C VAL A 132 2.19 2.58 5.15
N TRP A 133 0.92 2.53 4.75
CA TRP A 133 -0.07 1.63 5.36
C TRP A 133 0.40 0.16 5.41
N ALA A 134 1.21 -0.28 4.45
CA ALA A 134 1.73 -1.64 4.37
C ALA A 134 2.63 -2.02 5.56
N TRP A 135 3.16 -1.03 6.30
CA TRP A 135 3.88 -1.27 7.54
C TRP A 135 2.95 -1.78 8.65
N GLU A 136 1.72 -1.28 8.70
CA GLU A 136 0.70 -1.78 9.64
C GLU A 136 0.21 -3.16 9.24
N LEU A 137 0.12 -3.44 7.93
CA LEU A 137 -0.14 -4.79 7.43
C LEU A 137 0.95 -5.77 7.91
N LYS A 138 2.23 -5.40 7.80
CA LYS A 138 3.33 -6.20 8.34
C LYS A 138 3.14 -6.48 9.84
N ASN A 139 2.87 -5.45 10.63
CA ASN A 139 2.70 -5.60 12.09
C ASN A 139 1.55 -6.56 12.42
N PHE A 140 0.42 -6.42 11.72
CA PHE A 140 -0.73 -7.31 11.84
C PHE A 140 -0.37 -8.76 11.46
N LEU A 141 0.28 -8.98 10.31
CA LEU A 141 0.68 -10.31 9.86
C LEU A 141 1.63 -11.00 10.85
N ILE A 142 2.63 -10.28 11.35
CA ILE A 142 3.56 -10.81 12.36
C ILE A 142 2.78 -11.22 13.63
N ALA A 143 1.84 -10.38 14.08
CA ALA A 143 1.02 -10.68 15.25
C ALA A 143 0.16 -11.95 15.04
N VAL A 144 -0.45 -12.10 13.86
CA VAL A 144 -1.25 -13.29 13.49
C VAL A 144 -0.39 -14.56 13.51
N ILE A 145 0.81 -14.50 12.94
CA ILE A 145 1.75 -15.64 12.93
C ILE A 145 2.10 -16.05 14.36
N HIS A 146 2.47 -15.09 15.23
CA HIS A 146 2.83 -15.37 16.62
C HIS A 146 1.64 -15.89 17.46
N TYR A 147 0.44 -15.38 17.21
CA TYR A 147 -0.77 -15.89 17.87
C TYR A 147 -1.08 -17.32 17.45
N THR A 148 -1.04 -17.60 16.14
CA THR A 148 -1.36 -18.91 15.57
C THR A 148 -0.35 -19.97 16.01
N ALA A 149 0.96 -19.67 15.91
CA ALA A 149 2.02 -20.58 16.35
C ALA A 149 1.84 -20.99 17.81
N ARG A 150 1.55 -20.03 18.71
CA ARG A 150 1.30 -20.33 20.13
C ARG A 150 0.03 -21.14 20.36
N LYS A 151 -1.06 -20.86 19.62
CA LYS A 151 -2.31 -21.62 19.73
C LYS A 151 -2.07 -23.08 19.35
N ILE A 152 -1.35 -23.35 18.26
CA ILE A 152 -0.97 -24.69 17.81
C ILE A 152 -0.12 -25.41 18.87
N THR A 153 0.90 -24.75 19.43
CA THR A 153 1.75 -25.35 20.49
C THR A 153 0.95 -25.68 21.75
N ARG A 154 -0.07 -24.89 22.10
CA ARG A 154 -0.94 -25.15 23.26
C ARG A 154 -1.90 -26.32 23.03
N THR A 155 -2.37 -26.53 21.80
CA THR A 155 -3.26 -27.66 21.47
C THR A 155 -2.52 -28.98 21.26
N ALA A 156 -1.20 -28.93 21.01
CA ALA A 156 -0.34 -30.10 20.84
C ALA A 156 0.24 -30.63 22.17
N LYS A 157 -0.02 -29.95 23.29
CA LYS A 157 0.29 -30.38 24.65
C LYS A 157 -1.00 -30.81 25.35
#